data_AF-A0A956FG39-F1
#
_entry.id   AF-A0A956FG39-F1
#
_cell.length_a   1.000
_cell.length_b   1.000
_cell.length_c   1.000
_cell.angle_alpha   90.00
_cell.angle_beta   90.00
_cell.angle_gamma   90.00
#
_symmetry.space_group_name_H-M   'P 1'
#
loop_
_entity.id
_entity.type
_entity.pdbx_description
1 polymer ?
#
loop_
_entity_poly.entity_id
_entity_poly.type
_entity_poly.pdbx_seq_one_letter_code
_entity_poly.pdbx_strand_id
1 'polypeptide(L)'
;MSSVPTVLLRYRDHQDFEAARDQLHALGPAAMREVLAAAHDPAWADALPLLVMALSDVLYPPALSSMRQWMEHDDVEGIALPAASALDRTAGGRFGVDAYWSGDWSGIEDTFAALARWWDEGNACPTSEAAWLAERLAKRTAQQQAVPPPSPALSAADQAELRPILIAMVQGFRALDPRVQHRLEHRAVARVLPIWTRFAPHDARPAEALAVVGRYLRGEASEDALADARQHALACTEQANAAAAWNSIHQAWMRPDAKAAANVAQAIAYLCSPEPGNRLQGLHFARDAVEWSGAGGLAVWDELQWQHEQVKGAG
;
A
#
# COMPACT_ATOMS: atom_id res chain seq x y z
N MET A 1 -27.16 24.59 -16.68
CA MET A 1 -25.70 24.37 -16.78
C MET A 1 -25.27 23.72 -15.49
N SER A 2 -25.01 22.42 -15.51
CA SER A 2 -24.55 21.68 -14.32
C SER A 2 -23.17 22.20 -13.95
N SER A 3 -22.97 22.64 -12.72
CA SER A 3 -21.68 23.09 -12.23
C SER A 3 -20.75 21.89 -12.18
N VAL A 4 -19.84 21.76 -13.14
CA VAL A 4 -18.72 20.82 -13.03
C VAL A 4 -17.99 21.17 -11.73
N PRO A 5 -17.86 20.24 -10.78
CA PRO A 5 -17.14 20.49 -9.54
C PRO A 5 -15.77 21.06 -9.83
N THR A 6 -15.37 22.12 -9.12
CA THR A 6 -14.06 22.78 -9.28
C THR A 6 -12.90 21.80 -9.17
N VAL A 7 -13.11 20.67 -8.48
CA VAL A 7 -12.16 19.57 -8.42
C VAL A 7 -11.95 18.98 -9.82
N LEU A 8 -13.00 18.53 -10.54
CA LEU A 8 -12.95 17.95 -11.89
C LEU A 8 -12.23 18.86 -12.90
N LEU A 9 -12.45 20.18 -12.80
CA LEU A 9 -11.77 21.18 -13.65
C LEU A 9 -10.26 21.30 -13.40
N ARG A 10 -9.77 21.09 -12.17
CA ARG A 10 -8.32 21.11 -11.87
C ARG A 10 -7.58 19.89 -12.42
N TYR A 11 -8.28 18.79 -12.72
CA TYR A 11 -7.67 17.57 -13.27
C TYR A 11 -7.31 17.69 -14.75
N ARG A 12 -8.03 18.51 -15.51
CA ARG A 12 -7.78 18.71 -16.94
C ARG A 12 -6.40 19.32 -17.22
N ASP A 13 -5.79 19.97 -16.23
CA ASP A 13 -4.55 20.74 -16.39
C ASP A 13 -3.25 19.96 -16.04
N HIS A 14 -3.31 18.63 -15.84
CA HIS A 14 -2.18 17.69 -15.77
C HIS A 14 -0.94 18.12 -14.96
N GLN A 15 -0.99 18.16 -13.61
CA GLN A 15 0.24 18.40 -12.83
C GLN A 15 0.65 17.32 -11.82
N ASP A 16 -0.21 16.42 -11.35
CA ASP A 16 0.24 15.28 -10.53
C ASP A 16 -0.89 14.24 -10.37
N PHE A 17 -0.67 13.01 -10.84
CA PHE A 17 -1.64 11.91 -10.76
C PHE A 17 -1.94 11.50 -9.30
N GLU A 18 -0.93 11.53 -8.42
CA GLU A 18 -1.10 11.12 -7.02
C GLU A 18 -1.84 12.17 -6.22
N ALA A 19 -1.49 13.46 -6.39
CA ALA A 19 -2.20 14.56 -5.74
C ALA A 19 -3.66 14.67 -6.24
N ALA A 20 -3.89 14.31 -7.50
CA ALA A 20 -5.21 14.20 -8.09
C ALA A 20 -6.04 13.10 -7.41
N ARG A 21 -5.52 11.88 -7.32
CA ARG A 21 -6.18 10.75 -6.64
C ARG A 21 -6.53 11.09 -5.20
N ASP A 22 -5.58 11.65 -4.45
CA ASP A 22 -5.78 12.00 -3.04
C ASP A 22 -6.87 13.08 -2.86
N GLN A 23 -6.98 14.02 -3.80
CA GLN A 23 -8.07 15.00 -3.84
C GLN A 23 -9.43 14.35 -4.18
N LEU A 24 -9.49 13.38 -5.10
CA LEU A 24 -10.72 12.62 -5.38
C LEU A 24 -11.16 11.82 -4.15
N HIS A 25 -10.22 11.24 -3.41
CA HIS A 25 -10.50 10.49 -2.18
C HIS A 25 -10.95 11.40 -1.04
N ALA A 26 -10.57 12.68 -1.07
CA ALA A 26 -11.07 13.69 -0.15
C ALA A 26 -12.49 14.16 -0.50
N LEU A 27 -12.95 13.96 -1.74
CA LEU A 27 -14.32 14.24 -2.12
C LEU A 27 -15.25 13.30 -1.35
N GLY A 28 -16.22 13.90 -0.65
CA GLY A 28 -17.19 13.13 0.09
C GLY A 28 -18.00 12.20 -0.82
N PRO A 29 -18.68 11.19 -0.25
CA PRO A 29 -19.57 10.27 -0.96
C PRO A 29 -20.55 10.93 -1.94
N ALA A 30 -20.96 12.18 -1.66
CA ALA A 30 -21.88 12.95 -2.49
C ALA A 30 -21.32 13.33 -3.88
N ALA A 31 -20.00 13.38 -4.05
CA ALA A 31 -19.37 13.74 -5.32
C ALA A 31 -19.23 12.57 -6.30
N MET A 32 -19.40 11.31 -5.84
CA MET A 32 -19.17 10.13 -6.68
C MET A 32 -20.15 10.00 -7.85
N ARG A 33 -21.34 10.60 -7.74
CA ARG A 33 -22.28 10.74 -8.87
C ARG A 33 -21.70 11.56 -10.01
N GLU A 34 -20.99 12.64 -9.68
CA GLU A 34 -20.40 13.55 -10.65
C GLU A 34 -19.16 12.92 -11.30
N VAL A 35 -18.38 12.17 -10.51
CA VAL A 35 -17.27 11.35 -11.03
C VAL A 35 -17.77 10.30 -12.02
N LEU A 36 -18.84 9.57 -11.68
CA LEU A 36 -19.45 8.60 -12.59
C LEU A 36 -20.00 9.27 -13.86
N ALA A 37 -20.67 10.41 -13.72
CA ALA A 37 -21.18 11.16 -14.87
C ALA A 37 -20.03 11.62 -15.80
N ALA A 38 -18.91 12.08 -15.23
CA ALA A 38 -17.72 12.46 -16.00
C ALA A 38 -17.09 11.23 -16.70
N ALA A 39 -17.07 10.07 -16.05
CA ALA A 39 -16.52 8.84 -16.63
C ALA A 39 -17.32 8.34 -17.85
N HIS A 40 -18.59 8.77 -18.00
CA HIS A 40 -19.42 8.48 -19.18
C HIS A 40 -19.38 9.58 -20.24
N ASP A 41 -18.76 10.72 -19.95
CA ASP A 41 -18.71 11.87 -20.87
C ASP A 41 -17.43 11.78 -21.73
N PRO A 42 -17.56 11.70 -23.08
CA PRO A 42 -16.41 11.64 -23.99
C PRO A 42 -15.44 12.83 -23.86
N ALA A 43 -15.90 13.98 -23.33
CA ALA A 43 -15.03 15.12 -23.06
C ALA A 43 -13.94 14.82 -22.01
N TRP A 44 -14.07 13.71 -21.26
CA TRP A 44 -13.16 13.27 -20.21
C TRP A 44 -12.44 11.95 -20.55
N ALA A 45 -12.40 11.54 -21.82
CA ALA A 45 -11.76 10.28 -22.22
C ALA A 45 -10.32 10.15 -21.72
N ASP A 46 -9.51 11.21 -21.79
CA ASP A 46 -8.12 11.23 -21.31
C ASP A 46 -8.00 11.05 -19.78
N ALA A 47 -9.07 11.34 -19.04
CA ALA A 47 -9.13 11.22 -17.58
C ALA A 47 -9.80 9.91 -17.12
N LEU A 48 -10.30 9.09 -18.05
CA LEU A 48 -11.05 7.87 -17.73
C LEU A 48 -10.29 6.92 -16.77
N PRO A 49 -8.99 6.63 -16.95
CA PRO A 49 -8.25 5.75 -16.02
C PRO A 49 -8.36 6.21 -14.56
N LEU A 50 -8.17 7.51 -14.32
CA LEU A 50 -8.24 8.10 -12.98
C LEU A 50 -9.66 8.06 -12.41
N LEU A 51 -10.68 8.35 -13.24
CA LEU A 51 -12.08 8.34 -12.82
C LEU A 51 -12.53 6.92 -12.46
N VAL A 52 -12.14 5.91 -13.25
CA VAL A 52 -12.41 4.50 -12.95
C VAL A 52 -11.72 4.08 -11.66
N MET A 53 -10.43 4.41 -11.49
CA MET A 53 -9.71 4.13 -10.24
C MET A 53 -10.42 4.73 -9.01
N ALA A 54 -10.83 6.00 -9.07
CA ALA A 54 -11.52 6.64 -7.95
C ALA A 54 -12.87 5.97 -7.60
N LEU A 55 -13.66 5.59 -8.62
CA LEU A 55 -14.92 4.86 -8.44
C LEU A 55 -14.67 3.46 -7.86
N SER A 56 -13.63 2.78 -8.36
CA SER A 56 -13.21 1.46 -7.93
C SER A 56 -12.78 1.47 -6.47
N ASP A 57 -11.89 2.37 -6.06
CA ASP A 57 -11.33 2.40 -4.71
C ASP A 57 -12.40 2.52 -3.63
N VAL A 58 -13.42 3.35 -3.86
CA VAL A 58 -14.53 3.54 -2.91
C VAL A 58 -15.67 2.53 -3.10
N LEU A 59 -15.56 1.65 -4.09
CA LEU A 59 -16.56 0.65 -4.47
C LEU A 59 -17.94 1.30 -4.63
N TYR A 60 -18.04 2.34 -5.46
CA TYR A 60 -19.26 3.12 -5.60
C TYR A 60 -20.35 2.29 -6.30
N PRO A 61 -21.47 1.93 -5.63
CA PRO A 61 -22.37 0.91 -6.18
C PRO A 61 -23.00 1.24 -7.54
N PRO A 62 -23.44 2.48 -7.82
CA PRO A 62 -23.96 2.84 -9.14
C PRO A 62 -22.95 2.71 -10.28
N ALA A 63 -21.65 2.64 -10.00
CA ALA A 63 -20.62 2.45 -11.02
C ALA A 63 -20.34 0.98 -11.36
N LEU A 64 -20.80 0.01 -10.57
CA LEU A 64 -20.40 -1.39 -10.73
C LEU A 64 -20.85 -1.99 -12.09
N SER A 65 -22.02 -1.61 -12.59
CA SER A 65 -22.45 -2.02 -13.94
C SER A 65 -21.55 -1.43 -15.03
N SER A 66 -21.01 -0.22 -14.85
CA SER A 66 -20.02 0.36 -15.76
C SER A 66 -18.66 -0.30 -15.60
N MET A 67 -18.25 -0.70 -14.39
CA MET A 67 -17.02 -1.46 -14.17
C MET A 67 -17.05 -2.80 -14.91
N ARG A 68 -18.20 -3.47 -14.96
CA ARG A 68 -18.36 -4.67 -15.79
C ARG A 68 -18.01 -4.41 -17.26
N GLN A 69 -18.39 -3.26 -17.81
CA GLN A 69 -18.05 -2.87 -19.18
C GLN A 69 -16.60 -2.43 -19.31
N TRP A 70 -16.10 -1.62 -18.38
CA TRP A 70 -14.70 -1.14 -18.38
C TRP A 70 -13.67 -2.24 -18.19
N MET A 71 -14.03 -3.38 -17.58
CA MET A 71 -13.17 -4.56 -17.52
C MET A 71 -12.82 -5.14 -18.91
N GLU A 72 -13.59 -4.82 -19.94
CA GLU A 72 -13.33 -5.23 -21.33
C GLU A 72 -12.52 -4.17 -22.11
N HIS A 73 -12.02 -3.14 -21.44
CA HIS A 73 -11.30 -2.04 -22.09
C HIS A 73 -9.87 -2.42 -22.48
N ASP A 74 -9.39 -1.88 -23.61
CA ASP A 74 -8.04 -2.18 -24.16
C ASP A 74 -6.89 -1.71 -23.25
N ASP A 75 -7.10 -0.62 -22.49
CA ASP A 75 -6.20 -0.19 -21.43
C ASP A 75 -6.38 -1.07 -20.18
N VAL A 76 -5.60 -2.15 -20.14
CA VAL A 76 -5.67 -3.14 -19.07
C VAL A 76 -5.27 -2.56 -17.72
N GLU A 77 -4.12 -1.86 -17.66
CA GLU A 77 -3.57 -1.36 -16.40
C GLU A 77 -4.36 -0.18 -15.84
N GLY A 78 -4.72 0.77 -16.71
CA GLY A 78 -5.35 2.02 -16.31
C GLY A 78 -6.85 1.93 -16.08
N ILE A 79 -7.55 0.99 -16.74
CA ILE A 79 -9.02 0.93 -16.73
C ILE A 79 -9.53 -0.46 -16.36
N ALA A 80 -9.12 -1.50 -17.09
CA ALA A 80 -9.72 -2.83 -16.94
C ALA A 80 -9.40 -3.47 -15.58
N LEU A 81 -8.15 -3.38 -15.14
CA LEU A 81 -7.67 -3.95 -13.87
C LEU A 81 -8.27 -3.23 -12.64
N PRO A 82 -8.35 -1.90 -12.57
CA PRO A 82 -9.13 -1.21 -11.53
C PRO A 82 -10.60 -1.65 -11.49
N ALA A 83 -11.24 -1.79 -12.65
CA ALA A 83 -12.64 -2.21 -12.74
C ALA A 83 -12.83 -3.65 -12.25
N ALA A 84 -11.97 -4.57 -12.70
CA ALA A 84 -11.94 -5.97 -12.25
C ALA A 84 -11.70 -6.07 -10.73
N SER A 85 -10.77 -5.29 -10.19
CA SER A 85 -10.44 -5.30 -8.75
C SER A 85 -11.64 -4.85 -7.89
N ALA A 86 -12.44 -3.90 -8.39
CA ALA A 86 -13.68 -3.52 -7.71
C ALA A 86 -14.73 -4.62 -7.74
N LEU A 87 -14.93 -5.28 -8.88
CA LEU A 87 -15.86 -6.39 -9.01
C LEU A 87 -15.44 -7.60 -8.16
N ASP A 88 -14.17 -7.98 -8.15
CA ASP A 88 -13.66 -9.09 -7.33
C ASP A 88 -13.82 -8.80 -5.83
N ARG A 89 -13.66 -7.55 -5.38
CA ARG A 89 -13.98 -7.16 -4.00
C ARG A 89 -15.46 -7.39 -3.64
N THR A 90 -16.39 -7.20 -4.58
CA THR A 90 -17.81 -7.60 -4.35
C THR A 90 -17.99 -9.11 -4.23
N ALA A 91 -17.08 -9.88 -4.83
CA ALA A 91 -17.03 -11.33 -4.77
C ALA A 91 -16.18 -11.85 -3.58
N GLY A 92 -15.69 -10.96 -2.71
CA GLY A 92 -14.84 -11.29 -1.57
C GLY A 92 -13.39 -11.63 -1.93
N GLY A 93 -12.89 -11.17 -3.07
CA GLY A 93 -11.51 -11.41 -3.53
C GLY A 93 -11.27 -12.82 -4.05
N ARG A 94 -12.34 -13.56 -4.38
CA ARG A 94 -12.27 -14.98 -4.77
C ARG A 94 -11.52 -15.23 -6.07
N PHE A 95 -11.37 -14.22 -6.93
CA PHE A 95 -10.69 -14.34 -8.22
C PHE A 95 -9.22 -13.91 -8.16
N GLY A 96 -8.80 -13.27 -7.06
CA GLY A 96 -7.40 -12.93 -6.83
C GLY A 96 -6.88 -11.84 -7.75
N VAL A 97 -7.74 -10.92 -8.21
CA VAL A 97 -7.38 -9.88 -9.19
C VAL A 97 -6.23 -8.99 -8.70
N ASP A 98 -6.12 -8.78 -7.39
CA ASP A 98 -5.08 -7.93 -6.80
C ASP A 98 -3.64 -8.43 -7.08
N ALA A 99 -3.47 -9.72 -7.42
CA ALA A 99 -2.16 -10.28 -7.75
C ALA A 99 -1.56 -9.65 -9.03
N TYR A 100 -2.38 -9.19 -9.97
CA TYR A 100 -1.94 -8.65 -11.25
C TYR A 100 -1.29 -7.26 -11.15
N TRP A 101 -1.48 -6.55 -10.02
CA TRP A 101 -0.79 -5.29 -9.74
C TRP A 101 0.73 -5.45 -9.59
N SER A 102 1.23 -6.68 -9.43
CA SER A 102 2.66 -6.99 -9.40
C SER A 102 3.34 -6.95 -10.78
N GLY A 103 2.56 -6.84 -11.86
CA GLY A 103 3.07 -6.83 -13.25
C GLY A 103 3.18 -8.20 -13.91
N ASP A 104 2.92 -9.31 -13.19
CA ASP A 104 2.71 -10.61 -13.81
C ASP A 104 1.26 -10.73 -14.27
N TRP A 105 1.02 -10.70 -15.58
CA TRP A 105 -0.32 -10.72 -16.18
C TRP A 105 -0.71 -12.10 -16.73
N SER A 106 0.05 -13.15 -16.39
CA SER A 106 -0.26 -14.51 -16.82
C SER A 106 -1.65 -14.94 -16.34
N GLY A 107 -2.52 -15.32 -17.27
CA GLY A 107 -3.89 -15.77 -16.98
C GLY A 107 -4.89 -14.65 -16.67
N ILE A 108 -4.55 -13.37 -16.88
CA ILE A 108 -5.47 -12.25 -16.61
C ILE A 108 -6.76 -12.35 -17.41
N GLU A 109 -6.69 -12.77 -18.68
CA GLU A 109 -7.86 -12.95 -19.56
C GLU A 109 -8.83 -14.00 -19.02
N ASP A 110 -8.31 -15.15 -18.59
CA ASP A 110 -9.12 -16.23 -18.00
C ASP A 110 -9.79 -15.78 -16.70
N THR A 111 -9.06 -15.04 -15.86
CA THR A 111 -9.61 -14.49 -14.62
C THR A 111 -10.70 -13.45 -14.89
N PHE A 112 -10.49 -12.54 -15.85
CA PHE A 112 -11.49 -11.55 -16.23
C PHE A 112 -12.74 -12.22 -16.83
N ALA A 113 -12.57 -13.25 -17.66
CA ALA A 113 -13.69 -14.02 -18.20
C ALA A 113 -14.47 -14.76 -17.10
N ALA A 114 -13.77 -15.34 -16.12
CA ALA A 114 -14.40 -16.02 -14.98
C ALA A 114 -15.20 -15.05 -14.10
N LEU A 115 -14.63 -13.86 -13.83
CA LEU A 115 -15.28 -12.79 -13.08
C LEU A 115 -16.48 -12.20 -13.82
N ALA A 116 -16.35 -11.96 -15.13
CA ALA A 116 -17.44 -11.52 -16.01
C ALA A 116 -18.63 -12.48 -15.93
N ARG A 117 -18.38 -13.78 -16.14
CA ARG A 117 -19.43 -14.80 -16.05
C ARG A 117 -20.10 -14.82 -14.69
N TRP A 118 -19.33 -14.77 -13.60
CA TRP A 118 -19.88 -14.75 -12.25
C TRP A 118 -20.80 -13.55 -12.02
N TRP A 119 -20.42 -12.37 -12.51
CA TRP A 119 -21.23 -11.17 -12.45
C TRP A 119 -22.51 -11.30 -13.28
N ASP A 120 -22.39 -11.74 -14.53
CA ASP A 120 -23.48 -11.83 -15.51
C ASP A 120 -24.53 -12.90 -15.12
N GLU A 121 -24.13 -13.92 -14.34
CA GLU A 121 -25.02 -14.90 -13.71
C GLU A 121 -25.87 -14.31 -12.55
N GLY A 122 -25.66 -13.05 -12.19
CA GLY A 122 -26.43 -12.36 -11.13
C GLY A 122 -25.99 -12.72 -9.72
N ASN A 123 -24.79 -13.28 -9.54
CA ASN A 123 -24.26 -13.63 -8.23
C ASN A 123 -23.83 -12.39 -7.41
N ALA A 124 -23.64 -11.24 -8.06
CA ALA A 124 -23.32 -9.99 -7.39
C ALA A 124 -24.52 -9.48 -6.60
N CYS A 125 -24.30 -9.11 -5.34
CA CYS A 125 -25.28 -8.42 -4.51
C CYS A 125 -24.74 -7.04 -4.10
N PRO A 126 -24.72 -6.05 -5.03
CA PRO A 126 -24.26 -4.71 -4.71
C PRO A 126 -25.02 -4.09 -3.55
N THR A 127 -24.31 -3.46 -2.62
CA THR A 127 -24.91 -2.60 -1.61
C THR A 127 -25.69 -1.48 -2.28
N SER A 128 -26.90 -1.16 -1.81
CA SER A 128 -27.63 0.00 -2.34
C SER A 128 -26.85 1.29 -2.14
N GLU A 129 -27.02 2.28 -3.03
CA GLU A 129 -26.34 3.57 -2.88
C GLU A 129 -26.67 4.24 -1.54
N ALA A 130 -27.91 4.13 -1.06
CA ALA A 130 -28.33 4.68 0.22
C ALA A 130 -27.63 3.99 1.41
N ALA A 131 -27.51 2.66 1.38
CA ALA A 131 -26.78 1.92 2.41
C ALA A 131 -25.28 2.24 2.39
N TRP A 132 -24.68 2.31 1.20
CA TRP A 132 -23.29 2.72 1.03
C TRP A 132 -23.06 4.15 1.55
N LEU A 133 -23.94 5.10 1.22
CA LEU A 133 -23.84 6.47 1.70
C LEU A 133 -23.95 6.54 3.24
N ALA A 134 -24.89 5.79 3.82
CA ALA A 134 -25.05 5.71 5.27
C ALA A 134 -23.79 5.14 5.95
N GLU A 135 -23.20 4.07 5.40
CA GLU A 135 -21.95 3.49 5.89
C GLU A 135 -20.79 4.50 5.81
N ARG A 136 -20.64 5.20 4.67
CA ARG A 136 -19.57 6.19 4.49
C ARG A 136 -19.72 7.40 5.42
N LEU A 137 -20.94 7.87 5.64
CA LEU A 137 -21.22 8.95 6.59
C LEU A 137 -20.96 8.52 8.04
N ALA A 138 -21.36 7.30 8.41
CA ALA A 138 -21.07 6.74 9.73
C ALA A 138 -19.56 6.59 9.96
N LYS A 139 -18.83 6.05 8.98
CA LYS A 139 -17.36 5.93 9.01
C LYS A 139 -16.70 7.30 9.15
N ARG A 140 -17.12 8.29 8.36
CA ARG A 140 -16.59 9.66 8.44
C ARG A 140 -16.85 10.29 9.81
N THR A 141 -18.06 10.12 10.35
CA THR A 141 -18.43 10.64 11.68
C THR A 141 -17.57 10.01 12.76
N ALA A 142 -17.39 8.68 12.72
CA ALA A 142 -16.51 7.98 13.64
C ALA A 142 -15.06 8.46 13.55
N GLN A 143 -14.53 8.64 12.33
CA GLN A 143 -13.17 9.15 12.10
C GLN A 143 -12.99 10.59 12.60
N GLN A 144 -13.98 11.46 12.44
CA GLN A 144 -13.93 12.84 12.96
C GLN A 144 -13.89 12.90 14.49
N GLN A 145 -14.50 11.95 15.17
CA GLN A 145 -14.52 11.86 16.63
C GLN A 145 -13.25 11.22 17.20
N ALA A 146 -12.55 10.41 16.39
CA ALA A 146 -11.36 9.69 16.79
C ALA A 146 -10.11 10.57 16.59
N VAL A 147 -9.80 11.39 17.60
CA VAL A 147 -8.59 12.23 17.62
C VAL A 147 -7.34 11.33 17.70
N PRO A 148 -6.44 11.35 16.70
CA PRO A 148 -5.22 10.55 16.73
C PRO A 148 -4.26 11.04 17.82
N PRO A 149 -3.37 10.17 18.33
CA PRO A 149 -2.28 10.61 19.19
C PRO A 149 -1.35 11.58 18.42
N PRO A 150 -0.52 12.37 19.12
CA PRO A 150 0.54 13.13 18.49
C PRO A 150 1.39 12.22 17.59
N SER A 151 1.67 12.68 16.38
CA SER A 151 2.50 11.91 15.45
C SER A 151 3.90 11.73 16.04
N PRO A 152 4.43 10.49 16.09
CA PRO A 152 5.83 10.27 16.44
C PRO A 152 6.78 10.56 15.27
N ALA A 153 6.23 10.87 14.09
CA ALA A 153 7.02 11.16 12.90
C ALA A 153 7.94 12.37 13.14
N LEU A 154 9.12 12.31 12.53
CA LEU A 154 10.11 13.37 12.57
C LEU A 154 9.54 14.67 12.00
N SER A 155 9.98 15.80 12.56
CA SER A 155 9.64 17.09 11.99
C SER A 155 10.31 17.28 10.62
N ALA A 156 9.77 18.18 9.80
CA ALA A 156 10.40 18.52 8.52
C ALA A 156 11.84 19.03 8.68
N ALA A 157 12.15 19.67 9.81
CA ALA A 157 13.51 20.13 10.11
C ALA A 157 14.45 18.95 10.40
N ASP A 158 14.02 18.00 11.23
CA ASP A 158 14.81 16.79 11.53
C ASP A 158 15.04 15.94 10.27
N GLN A 159 14.01 15.80 9.43
CA GLN A 159 14.12 15.11 8.14
C GLN A 159 15.12 15.81 7.21
N ALA A 160 15.12 17.14 7.18
CA ALA A 160 16.07 17.92 6.38
C ALA A 160 17.51 17.76 6.89
N GLU A 161 17.72 17.66 8.20
CA GLU A 161 19.03 17.42 8.81
C GLU A 161 19.58 16.02 8.49
N LEU A 162 18.71 15.00 8.48
CA LEU A 162 19.06 13.62 8.15
C LEU A 162 19.34 13.40 6.64
N ARG A 163 18.75 14.23 5.78
CA ARG A 163 18.76 14.03 4.31
C ARG A 163 20.16 13.83 3.71
N PRO A 164 21.21 14.60 4.05
CA PRO A 164 22.55 14.40 3.48
C PRO A 164 23.13 13.02 3.82
N ILE A 165 22.94 12.54 5.05
CA ILE A 165 23.41 11.21 5.48
C ILE A 165 22.63 10.13 4.76
N LEU A 166 21.30 10.28 4.64
CA LEU A 166 20.46 9.35 3.91
C LEU A 166 20.89 9.23 2.43
N ILE A 167 21.15 10.35 1.76
CA ILE A 167 21.63 10.36 0.37
C ILE A 167 22.96 9.61 0.26
N ALA A 168 23.93 9.90 1.14
CA ALA A 168 25.23 9.22 1.13
C ALA A 168 25.09 7.70 1.39
N MET A 169 24.25 7.30 2.34
CA MET A 169 23.96 5.90 2.65
C MET A 169 23.31 5.19 1.46
N VAL A 170 22.32 5.81 0.79
CA VAL A 170 21.65 5.21 -0.38
C VAL A 170 22.64 5.04 -1.54
N GLN A 171 23.46 6.05 -1.82
CA GLN A 171 24.48 5.98 -2.88
C GLN A 171 25.50 4.88 -2.60
N GLY A 172 26.01 4.82 -1.37
CA GLY A 172 26.93 3.76 -0.94
C GLY A 172 26.29 2.38 -1.06
N PHE A 173 25.06 2.22 -0.57
CA PHE A 173 24.35 0.94 -0.59
C PHE A 173 24.14 0.42 -2.01
N ARG A 174 23.72 1.29 -2.95
CA ARG A 174 23.50 0.91 -4.35
C ARG A 174 24.76 0.49 -5.09
N ALA A 175 25.93 0.91 -4.63
CA ALA A 175 27.22 0.50 -5.19
C ALA A 175 27.70 -0.87 -4.68
N LEU A 176 27.07 -1.43 -3.63
CA LEU A 176 27.44 -2.72 -3.07
C LEU A 176 26.95 -3.88 -3.93
N ASP A 177 27.62 -5.03 -3.82
CA ASP A 177 27.12 -6.29 -4.39
C ASP A 177 25.72 -6.64 -3.84
N PRO A 178 24.77 -7.13 -4.67
CA PRO A 178 23.41 -7.44 -4.23
C PRO A 178 23.31 -8.40 -3.03
N ARG A 179 24.25 -9.36 -2.89
CA ARG A 179 24.26 -10.26 -1.72
C ARG A 179 24.74 -9.55 -0.46
N VAL A 180 25.61 -8.56 -0.60
CA VAL A 180 26.02 -7.67 0.50
C VAL A 180 24.84 -6.79 0.91
N GLN A 181 24.16 -6.18 -0.06
CA GLN A 181 22.94 -5.39 0.16
C GLN A 181 21.90 -6.18 0.96
N HIS A 182 21.58 -7.40 0.51
CA HIS A 182 20.57 -8.25 1.14
C HIS A 182 20.95 -8.66 2.58
N ARG A 183 22.23 -8.93 2.84
CA ARG A 183 22.74 -9.19 4.20
C ARG A 183 22.65 -7.97 5.11
N LEU A 184 22.92 -6.77 4.60
CA LEU A 184 22.81 -5.54 5.37
C LEU A 184 21.35 -5.24 5.74
N GLU A 185 20.42 -5.39 4.79
CA GLU A 185 18.99 -5.25 5.07
C GLU A 185 18.51 -6.28 6.10
N HIS A 186 18.92 -7.54 5.98
CA HIS A 186 18.60 -8.57 6.97
C HIS A 186 19.05 -8.18 8.37
N ARG A 187 20.28 -7.68 8.51
CA ARG A 187 20.81 -7.21 9.81
C ARG A 187 20.03 -6.03 10.37
N ALA A 188 19.64 -5.08 9.52
CA ALA A 188 18.82 -3.93 9.95
C ALA A 188 17.45 -4.38 10.45
N VAL A 189 16.77 -5.24 9.69
CA VAL A 189 15.44 -5.75 10.06
C VAL A 189 15.50 -6.61 11.33
N ALA A 190 16.57 -7.40 11.51
CA ALA A 190 16.78 -8.17 12.74
C ALA A 190 16.90 -7.29 14.00
N ARG A 191 17.46 -6.08 13.89
CA ARG A 191 17.56 -5.13 15.01
C ARG A 191 16.21 -4.58 15.44
N VAL A 192 15.30 -4.37 14.49
CA VAL A 192 13.97 -3.80 14.74
C VAL A 192 12.88 -4.86 14.98
N LEU A 193 13.18 -6.15 14.77
CA LEU A 193 12.26 -7.26 15.05
C LEU A 193 11.62 -7.21 16.46
N PRO A 194 12.30 -6.78 17.54
CA PRO A 194 11.68 -6.65 18.86
C PRO A 194 10.46 -5.70 18.90
N ILE A 195 10.33 -4.75 17.96
CA ILE A 195 9.13 -3.91 17.83
C ILE A 195 7.91 -4.78 17.51
N TRP A 196 8.04 -5.75 16.60
CA TRP A 196 6.98 -6.72 16.33
C TRP A 196 6.67 -7.58 17.56
N THR A 197 7.71 -8.14 18.20
CA THR A 197 7.54 -9.00 19.38
C THR A 197 6.82 -8.27 20.52
N ARG A 198 7.03 -6.96 20.66
CA ARG A 198 6.29 -6.15 21.64
C ARG A 198 4.81 -5.97 21.28
N PHE A 199 4.51 -5.79 19.98
CA PHE A 199 3.15 -5.63 19.48
C PHE A 199 2.34 -6.94 19.53
N ALA A 200 2.95 -8.05 19.11
CA ALA A 200 2.31 -9.37 19.03
C ALA A 200 3.25 -10.45 19.61
N PRO A 201 3.34 -10.60 20.95
CA PRO A 201 4.33 -11.45 21.62
C PRO A 201 4.16 -12.94 21.37
N HIS A 202 2.95 -13.37 20.97
CA HIS A 202 2.64 -14.76 20.67
C HIS A 202 2.72 -15.08 19.17
N ASP A 203 3.01 -14.09 18.33
CA ASP A 203 3.08 -14.27 16.88
C ASP A 203 4.53 -14.39 16.42
N ALA A 204 4.98 -15.64 16.27
CA ALA A 204 6.33 -15.98 15.84
C ALA A 204 6.55 -15.83 14.32
N ARG A 205 5.49 -15.64 13.51
CA ARG A 205 5.58 -15.73 12.05
C ARG A 205 6.62 -14.77 11.46
N PRO A 206 6.74 -13.49 11.87
CA PRO A 206 7.79 -12.62 11.31
C PRO A 206 9.20 -13.03 11.72
N ALA A 207 9.39 -13.53 12.94
CA ALA A 207 10.69 -14.03 13.39
C ALA A 207 11.12 -15.27 12.59
N GLU A 208 10.18 -16.19 12.34
CA GLU A 208 10.38 -17.38 11.51
C GLU A 208 10.67 -17.00 10.05
N ALA A 209 9.91 -16.07 9.48
CA ALA A 209 10.14 -15.57 8.12
C ALA A 209 11.52 -14.92 7.97
N LEU A 210 11.94 -14.08 8.92
CA LEU A 210 13.28 -13.48 8.92
C LEU A 210 14.39 -14.53 9.09
N ALA A 211 14.15 -15.61 9.82
CA ALA A 211 15.08 -16.74 9.92
C ALA A 211 15.22 -17.50 8.59
N VAL A 212 14.14 -17.63 7.81
CA VAL A 212 14.18 -18.19 6.46
C VAL A 212 15.06 -17.34 5.54
N VAL A 213 14.93 -16.01 5.56
CA VAL A 213 15.84 -15.10 4.81
C VAL A 213 17.29 -15.34 5.22
N GLY A 214 17.56 -15.48 6.51
CA GLY A 214 18.91 -15.77 7.02
C GLY A 214 19.48 -17.10 6.49
N ARG A 215 18.66 -18.16 6.43
CA ARG A 215 19.04 -19.46 5.83
C ARG A 215 19.28 -19.33 4.33
N TYR A 216 18.41 -18.62 3.61
CA TYR A 216 18.57 -18.38 2.18
C TYR A 216 19.91 -17.68 1.86
N LEU A 217 20.26 -16.65 2.64
CA LEU A 217 21.54 -15.93 2.52
C LEU A 217 22.78 -16.81 2.76
N ARG A 218 22.61 -17.98 3.41
CA ARG A 218 23.67 -18.99 3.61
C ARG A 218 23.58 -20.15 2.61
N GLY A 219 22.61 -20.15 1.69
CA GLY A 219 22.36 -21.24 0.75
C GLY A 219 21.64 -22.45 1.36
N GLU A 220 21.00 -22.28 2.53
CA GLU A 220 20.34 -23.36 3.29
C GLU A 220 18.83 -23.43 3.06
N ALA A 221 18.24 -22.46 2.36
CA ALA A 221 16.81 -22.42 2.04
C ALA A 221 16.60 -22.14 0.55
N SER A 222 15.51 -22.67 -0.02
CA SER A 222 15.11 -22.47 -1.41
C SER A 222 14.38 -21.14 -1.61
N GLU A 223 14.17 -20.77 -2.88
CA GLU A 223 13.31 -19.63 -3.25
C GLU A 223 11.84 -19.90 -2.90
N ASP A 224 11.37 -21.15 -3.01
CA ASP A 224 10.02 -21.53 -2.56
C ASP A 224 9.83 -21.25 -1.06
N ALA A 225 10.84 -21.57 -0.23
CA ALA A 225 10.78 -21.28 1.20
C ALA A 225 10.72 -19.75 1.46
N LEU A 226 11.39 -18.93 0.64
CA LEU A 226 11.27 -17.48 0.71
C LEU A 226 9.87 -17.01 0.30
N ALA A 227 9.29 -17.59 -0.75
CA ALA A 227 7.94 -17.24 -1.21
C ALA A 227 6.88 -17.53 -0.13
N ASP A 228 6.95 -18.69 0.52
CA ASP A 228 6.07 -19.04 1.65
C ASP A 228 6.27 -18.07 2.83
N ALA A 229 7.54 -17.77 3.18
CA ALA A 229 7.87 -16.79 4.21
C ALA A 229 7.35 -15.38 3.88
N ARG A 230 7.36 -14.99 2.60
CA ARG A 230 6.80 -13.72 2.10
C ARG A 230 5.30 -13.65 2.36
N GLN A 231 4.55 -14.71 2.06
CA GLN A 231 3.11 -14.75 2.29
C GLN A 231 2.76 -14.58 3.77
N HIS A 232 3.49 -15.25 4.66
CA HIS A 232 3.32 -15.07 6.11
C HIS A 232 3.61 -13.62 6.55
N ALA A 233 4.68 -13.03 6.04
CA ALA A 233 5.04 -11.64 6.35
C ALA A 233 3.99 -10.64 5.83
N LEU A 234 3.45 -10.84 4.61
CA LEU A 234 2.39 -10.00 4.05
C LEU A 234 1.11 -10.07 4.88
N ALA A 235 0.69 -11.25 5.32
CA ALA A 235 -0.46 -11.40 6.21
C ALA A 235 -0.24 -10.68 7.55
N CYS A 236 0.99 -10.72 8.08
CA CYS A 236 1.36 -9.97 9.28
C CYS A 236 1.33 -8.44 9.05
N THR A 237 1.80 -7.97 7.89
CA THR A 237 1.68 -6.56 7.50
C THR A 237 0.22 -6.12 7.48
N GLU A 238 -0.65 -6.88 6.80
CA GLU A 238 -2.07 -6.55 6.68
C GLU A 238 -2.75 -6.47 8.05
N GLN A 239 -2.53 -7.48 8.90
CA GLN A 239 -3.04 -7.50 10.27
C GLN A 239 -2.57 -6.29 11.09
N ALA A 240 -1.29 -5.94 11.01
CA ALA A 240 -0.74 -4.80 11.76
C ALA A 240 -1.20 -3.46 11.20
N ASN A 241 -1.32 -3.29 9.88
CA ASN A 241 -1.88 -2.08 9.26
C ASN A 241 -3.36 -1.90 9.59
N ALA A 242 -4.14 -2.98 9.62
CA ALA A 242 -5.52 -2.94 10.07
C ALA A 242 -5.62 -2.48 11.53
N ALA A 243 -4.73 -2.98 12.40
CA ALA A 243 -4.64 -2.52 13.79
C ALA A 243 -4.13 -1.08 13.93
N ALA A 244 -3.23 -0.63 13.06
CA ALA A 244 -2.69 0.74 13.01
C ALA A 244 -3.79 1.78 12.74
N ALA A 245 -4.81 1.38 11.97
CA ALA A 245 -6.02 2.13 11.66
C ALA A 245 -5.73 3.56 11.17
N TRP A 246 -5.48 3.72 9.87
CA TRP A 246 -5.33 5.05 9.26
C TRP A 246 -6.63 5.86 9.38
N ASN A 247 -6.50 7.08 9.91
CA ASN A 247 -7.56 8.06 9.94
C ASN A 247 -7.33 9.08 8.81
N SER A 248 -8.11 8.96 7.74
CA SER A 248 -8.00 9.85 6.58
C SER A 248 -8.45 11.28 6.83
N ILE A 249 -9.29 11.54 7.84
CA ILE A 249 -9.74 12.89 8.20
C ILE A 249 -8.61 13.68 8.85
N HIS A 250 -7.84 13.02 9.71
CA HIS A 250 -6.71 13.63 10.39
C HIS A 250 -5.37 13.37 9.70
N GLN A 251 -5.36 12.59 8.62
CA GLN A 251 -4.17 12.10 7.93
C GLN A 251 -3.13 11.53 8.91
N ALA A 252 -3.58 10.67 9.81
CA ALA A 252 -2.74 10.13 10.87
C ALA A 252 -3.10 8.68 11.23
N TRP A 253 -2.13 7.93 11.74
CA TRP A 253 -2.34 6.59 12.29
C TRP A 253 -2.89 6.67 13.71
N MET A 254 -3.94 5.90 14.01
CA MET A 254 -4.54 5.86 15.34
C MET A 254 -3.69 5.06 16.33
N ARG A 255 -2.92 4.08 15.85
CA ARG A 255 -2.03 3.23 16.64
C ARG A 255 -0.61 3.19 16.05
N PRO A 256 0.25 4.16 16.39
CA PRO A 256 1.62 4.20 15.91
C PRO A 256 2.45 2.96 16.22
N ASP A 257 2.22 2.32 17.38
CA ASP A 257 2.86 1.05 17.77
C ASP A 257 2.56 -0.07 16.77
N ALA A 258 1.31 -0.18 16.32
CA ALA A 258 0.90 -1.13 15.30
C ALA A 258 1.45 -0.76 13.90
N LYS A 259 1.54 0.54 13.58
CA LYS A 259 2.19 1.00 12.34
C LYS A 259 3.69 0.64 12.32
N ALA A 260 4.38 0.81 13.45
CA ALA A 260 5.77 0.39 13.60
C ALA A 260 5.94 -1.11 13.35
N ALA A 261 5.07 -1.94 13.94
CA ALA A 261 5.04 -3.38 13.70
C ALA A 261 4.74 -3.72 12.23
N ALA A 262 3.80 -3.02 11.60
CA ALA A 262 3.49 -3.20 10.17
C ALA A 262 4.71 -2.91 9.29
N ASN A 263 5.49 -1.87 9.61
CA ASN A 263 6.74 -1.58 8.89
C ASN A 263 7.77 -2.72 9.06
N VAL A 264 7.91 -3.30 10.25
CA VAL A 264 8.78 -4.47 10.45
C VAL A 264 8.34 -5.66 9.58
N ALA A 265 7.06 -6.01 9.60
CA ALA A 265 6.52 -7.11 8.80
C ALA A 265 6.70 -6.86 7.29
N GLN A 266 6.46 -5.62 6.85
CA GLN A 266 6.64 -5.22 5.45
C GLN A 266 8.11 -5.29 5.01
N ALA A 267 9.05 -4.88 5.89
CA ALA A 267 10.47 -5.03 5.63
C ALA A 267 10.85 -6.49 5.38
N ILE A 268 10.29 -7.42 6.18
CA ILE A 268 10.51 -8.85 6.02
C ILE A 268 9.90 -9.36 4.70
N ALA A 269 8.70 -8.91 4.33
CA ALA A 269 8.08 -9.27 3.06
C ALA A 269 8.95 -8.86 1.85
N TYR A 270 9.54 -7.65 1.86
CA TYR A 270 10.48 -7.20 0.83
C TYR A 270 11.81 -7.95 0.85
N LEU A 271 12.30 -8.33 2.03
CA LEU A 271 13.48 -9.18 2.17
C LEU A 271 13.26 -10.57 1.56
N CYS A 272 12.04 -11.09 1.60
CA CYS A 272 11.69 -12.36 0.98
C CYS A 272 11.42 -12.27 -0.53
N SER A 273 11.32 -11.07 -1.11
CA SER A 273 11.11 -10.91 -2.56
C SER A 273 12.42 -11.10 -3.34
N PRO A 274 12.40 -11.86 -4.46
CA PRO A 274 13.57 -12.02 -5.33
C PRO A 274 13.85 -10.77 -6.19
N GLU A 275 12.92 -9.81 -6.27
CA GLU A 275 13.03 -8.65 -7.15
C GLU A 275 14.16 -7.70 -6.71
N PRO A 276 15.11 -7.38 -7.59
CA PRO A 276 16.18 -6.43 -7.27
C PRO A 276 15.68 -5.02 -6.90
N GLY A 277 14.53 -4.60 -7.45
CA GLY A 277 13.89 -3.31 -7.13
C GLY A 277 13.46 -3.16 -5.67
N ASN A 278 13.33 -4.28 -4.95
CA ASN A 278 12.96 -4.30 -3.54
C ASN A 278 14.15 -4.21 -2.59
N ARG A 279 15.39 -4.19 -3.11
CA ARG A 279 16.57 -3.85 -2.31
C ARG A 279 16.50 -2.37 -1.92
N LEU A 280 17.02 -2.05 -0.73
CA LEU A 280 16.87 -0.79 0.03
C LEU A 280 15.60 -0.69 0.87
N GLN A 281 14.53 -1.40 0.50
CA GLN A 281 13.25 -1.34 1.23
C GLN A 281 13.42 -1.83 2.67
N GLY A 282 14.24 -2.86 2.92
CA GLY A 282 14.48 -3.35 4.28
C GLY A 282 15.11 -2.29 5.19
N LEU A 283 16.07 -1.51 4.68
CA LEU A 283 16.66 -0.39 5.43
C LEU A 283 15.65 0.74 5.67
N HIS A 284 14.83 1.04 4.66
CA HIS A 284 13.77 2.06 4.75
C HIS A 284 12.75 1.71 5.82
N PHE A 285 12.11 0.55 5.70
CA PHE A 285 11.08 0.14 6.65
C PHE A 285 11.63 -0.13 8.06
N ALA A 286 12.91 -0.48 8.21
CA ALA A 286 13.53 -0.56 9.53
C ALA A 286 13.61 0.83 10.20
N ARG A 287 13.98 1.88 9.48
CA ARG A 287 13.97 3.26 10.01
C ARG A 287 12.55 3.73 10.31
N ASP A 288 11.62 3.49 9.40
CA ASP A 288 10.21 3.84 9.62
C ASP A 288 9.64 3.09 10.83
N ALA A 289 10.03 1.84 11.07
CA ALA A 289 9.64 1.13 12.28
C ALA A 289 10.12 1.84 13.55
N VAL A 290 11.38 2.31 13.56
CA VAL A 290 11.92 3.08 14.70
C VAL A 290 11.18 4.40 14.88
N GLU A 291 10.94 5.13 13.79
CA GLU A 291 10.20 6.40 13.82
C GLU A 291 8.80 6.21 14.41
N TRP A 292 8.02 5.26 13.87
CA TRP A 292 6.65 5.02 14.31
C TRP A 292 6.55 4.36 15.69
N SER A 293 7.65 3.78 16.20
CA SER A 293 7.67 3.17 17.55
C SER A 293 7.53 4.19 18.69
N GLY A 294 7.70 5.49 18.39
CA GLY A 294 7.68 6.55 19.39
C GLY A 294 8.99 6.68 20.18
N ALA A 295 10.07 6.06 19.73
CA ALA A 295 11.40 6.17 20.35
C ALA A 295 12.04 7.57 20.20
N GLY A 296 11.46 8.44 19.36
CA GLY A 296 11.88 9.82 19.17
C GLY A 296 13.00 10.00 18.13
N GLY A 297 13.29 11.25 17.77
CA GLY A 297 14.18 11.53 16.64
C GLY A 297 15.63 11.10 16.82
N LEU A 298 16.13 11.08 18.07
CA LEU A 298 17.46 10.53 18.37
C LEU A 298 17.58 9.05 18.00
N ALA A 299 16.53 8.24 18.23
CA ALA A 299 16.56 6.83 17.87
C ALA A 299 16.57 6.62 16.35
N VAL A 300 15.86 7.47 15.60
CA VAL A 300 15.90 7.45 14.12
C VAL A 300 17.27 7.86 13.61
N TRP A 301 17.88 8.87 14.24
CA TRP A 301 19.25 9.28 13.95
C TRP A 301 20.25 8.16 14.20
N ASP A 302 20.19 7.51 15.37
CA ASP A 302 21.07 6.41 15.74
C ASP A 302 20.93 5.22 14.77
N GLU A 303 19.71 4.89 14.34
CA GLU A 303 19.50 3.84 13.35
C GLU A 303 20.04 4.23 11.98
N LEU A 304 19.83 5.47 11.51
CA LEU A 304 20.40 5.93 10.23
C LEU A 304 21.95 5.94 10.27
N GLN A 305 22.54 6.39 11.37
CA GLN A 305 24.00 6.39 11.54
C GLN A 305 24.54 4.97 11.54
N TRP A 306 23.93 4.06 12.31
CA TRP A 306 24.32 2.66 12.31
C TRP A 306 24.27 2.06 10.90
N GLN A 307 23.18 2.28 10.15
CA GLN A 307 23.05 1.80 8.78
C GLN A 307 24.13 2.38 7.85
N HIS A 308 24.40 3.69 7.96
CA HIS A 308 25.45 4.35 7.18
C HIS A 308 26.84 3.80 7.47
N GLU A 309 27.17 3.55 8.74
CA GLU A 309 28.43 2.92 9.14
C GLU A 309 28.55 1.50 8.60
N GLN A 310 27.46 0.70 8.65
CA GLN A 310 27.48 -0.65 8.08
C GLN A 310 27.68 -0.63 6.55
N VAL A 311 27.06 0.32 5.85
CA VAL A 311 27.23 0.49 4.40
C VAL A 311 28.68 0.88 4.07
N LYS A 312 29.25 1.84 4.81
CA LYS A 312 30.65 2.26 4.64
C LYS A 312 31.64 1.14 4.90
N GLY A 313 31.40 0.30 5.89
CA GLY A 313 32.27 -0.83 6.21
C GLY A 313 32.14 -2.02 5.26
N ALA A 314 31.15 -2.01 4.36
CA ALA A 314 30.87 -3.10 3.44
C ALA A 314 31.31 -2.85 1.99
N GLY A 315 31.63 -1.59 1.64
CA GLY A 315 32.21 -1.19 0.35
C GLY A 315 33.72 -1.17 0.39
#